data_AF-A0A8C0JG86-F1
#
_entry.id   AF-A0A8C0JG86-F1
#
_cell.length_a   1.000
_cell.length_b   1.000
_cell.length_c   1.000
_cell.angle_alpha   90.00
_cell.angle_beta   90.00
_cell.angle_gamma   90.00
#
_symmetry.space_group_name_H-M   'P 1'
#
loop_
_entity.id
_entity.type
_entity.pdbx_description
1 polymer ?
#
loop_
_entity_poly.entity_id
_entity_poly.type
_entity_poly.pdbx_seq_one_letter_code
_entity_poly.pdbx_strand_id
1 'polypeptide(L)'
;SSGSARGGLVRAGGPGARSSLGSSRPPMADVRLCGHLRKQKSQRRRFFVLRAPSERGPARLEYYESQKKFGAGGSRPKRSFSLASALNISKRADARHQHLIVLYGPDRTFGLAAESAEQQEDWYRAMVELRATARTPGFSPRGAASPFREVWQVSLRPKGLGQARNLVGVYRLCLAESSVELVQLSAPAPCLVLQLLCVRRCGHSENYFFLEVGRSAATGPGELWMQVEDLVVARHIHETILEAMKRLSEECRVRGRGQASAPISVPARAMPRPTPFSPKAPGSPPPRSPACQSSVPPLPAVGSAVSLQLGETADRWGRGVQQAGGSGAGPASERSVGPAPW
;
A
#
# COMPACT_ATOMS: atom_id res chain seq x y z
N SER A 1 40.89 -82.00 -11.87
CA SER A 1 40.71 -81.76 -13.32
C SER A 1 39.24 -81.57 -13.62
N SER A 2 38.88 -80.52 -14.39
CA SER A 2 37.66 -80.34 -15.22
C SER A 2 36.29 -80.65 -14.59
N GLY A 3 35.25 -79.80 -14.56
CA GLY A 3 34.83 -78.68 -15.39
C GLY A 3 33.31 -78.81 -15.66
N SER A 4 32.59 -77.67 -15.71
CA SER A 4 31.25 -77.44 -16.33
C SER A 4 29.95 -77.38 -15.47
N ALA A 5 29.58 -76.14 -15.17
CA ALA A 5 28.28 -75.43 -15.22
C ALA A 5 26.90 -76.15 -15.35
N ARG A 6 25.91 -75.69 -14.55
CA ARG A 6 24.80 -74.76 -14.93
C ARG A 6 23.66 -74.78 -13.88
N GLY A 7 23.08 -73.62 -13.60
CA GLY A 7 21.79 -73.51 -12.90
C GLY A 7 21.60 -72.15 -12.23
N GLY A 8 21.04 -71.19 -12.96
CA GLY A 8 20.77 -69.84 -12.45
C GLY A 8 19.58 -69.78 -11.50
N LEU A 9 19.62 -68.83 -10.57
CA LEU A 9 18.42 -68.24 -10.00
C LEU A 9 18.66 -66.77 -9.68
N VAL A 10 17.68 -65.98 -10.12
CA VAL A 10 17.59 -64.53 -10.07
C VAL A 10 17.04 -64.10 -8.71
N ARG A 11 17.62 -63.07 -8.08
CA ARG A 11 16.95 -62.08 -7.21
C ARG A 11 17.99 -61.04 -6.76
N ALA A 12 17.99 -59.83 -7.32
CA ALA A 12 17.14 -58.69 -7.00
C ALA A 12 17.64 -57.86 -5.80
N GLY A 13 18.08 -56.63 -6.10
CA GLY A 13 17.78 -55.46 -5.28
C GLY A 13 18.82 -55.05 -4.24
N GLY A 14 19.90 -54.41 -4.67
CA GLY A 14 20.64 -53.48 -3.81
C GLY A 14 20.38 -52.04 -4.26
N PRO A 15 19.80 -51.15 -3.43
CA PRO A 15 19.88 -49.72 -3.66
C PRO A 15 21.06 -49.15 -2.85
N GLY A 16 22.21 -49.07 -3.52
CA GLY A 16 23.25 -48.13 -3.15
C GLY A 16 22.84 -46.70 -3.50
N ALA A 17 23.39 -45.75 -2.75
CA ALA A 17 23.37 -44.31 -3.02
C ALA A 17 22.00 -43.61 -2.95
N ARG A 18 21.44 -43.54 -1.73
CA ARG A 18 20.74 -42.30 -1.34
C ARG A 18 21.81 -41.22 -1.11
N SER A 19 21.99 -40.37 -2.12
CA SER A 19 22.62 -39.07 -1.99
C SER A 19 21.89 -38.28 -0.91
N SER A 20 22.39 -38.36 0.32
CA SER A 20 22.11 -37.39 1.35
C SER A 20 22.63 -36.05 0.83
N LEU A 21 21.70 -35.25 0.28
CA LEU A 21 21.88 -33.82 0.12
C LEU A 21 22.40 -33.29 1.45
N GLY A 22 23.71 -33.06 1.49
CA GLY A 22 24.39 -32.46 2.62
C GLY A 22 23.74 -31.13 2.90
N SER A 23 22.88 -31.12 3.91
CA SER A 23 22.56 -29.91 4.65
C SER A 23 23.88 -29.46 5.29
N SER A 24 24.66 -28.70 4.52
CA SER A 24 25.79 -27.97 5.05
C SER A 24 25.21 -26.98 6.05
N ARG A 25 25.19 -27.38 7.33
CA ARG A 25 24.91 -26.50 8.46
C ARG A 25 25.75 -25.22 8.27
N PRO A 26 25.17 -24.02 8.21
CA PRO A 26 25.95 -22.85 7.87
C PRO A 26 27.01 -22.59 8.96
N PRO A 27 28.20 -22.04 8.62
CA PRO A 27 29.38 -21.99 9.50
C PRO A 27 29.29 -21.02 10.67
N MET A 28 28.11 -20.54 11.05
CA MET A 28 27.93 -19.58 12.14
C MET A 28 26.56 -19.80 12.77
N ALA A 29 26.52 -20.06 14.09
CA ALA A 29 25.31 -20.46 14.83
C ALA A 29 24.16 -19.43 14.76
N ASP A 30 24.45 -18.19 14.36
CA ASP A 30 23.49 -17.10 14.24
C ASP A 30 22.78 -17.04 12.87
N VAL A 31 23.18 -17.84 11.87
CA VAL A 31 22.58 -17.81 10.53
C VAL A 31 21.32 -18.67 10.49
N ARG A 32 20.16 -18.03 10.37
CA ARG A 32 18.85 -18.69 10.30
C ARG A 32 18.51 -19.16 8.89
N LEU A 33 18.81 -18.33 7.89
CA LEU A 33 18.54 -18.62 6.48
C LEU A 33 19.56 -17.91 5.60
N CYS A 34 20.03 -18.55 4.54
CA CYS A 34 20.90 -17.93 3.55
C CYS A 34 20.63 -18.47 2.15
N GLY A 35 20.84 -17.63 1.13
CA GLY A 35 20.52 -18.01 -0.23
C GLY A 35 20.69 -16.87 -1.22
N HIS A 36 20.60 -17.19 -2.51
CA HIS A 36 20.66 -16.17 -3.55
C HIS A 36 19.27 -15.60 -3.81
N LEU A 37 19.15 -14.27 -3.75
CA LEU A 37 17.96 -13.53 -4.18
C LEU A 37 18.38 -12.41 -5.12
N ARG A 38 17.41 -11.80 -5.79
CA ARG A 38 17.62 -10.63 -6.65
C ARG A 38 17.13 -9.38 -5.92
N LYS A 39 17.80 -8.24 -6.15
CA LYS A 39 17.29 -6.95 -5.66
C LYS A 39 16.20 -6.43 -6.59
N GLN A 40 15.03 -6.05 -6.07
CA GLN A 40 13.88 -5.59 -6.87
C GLN A 40 14.27 -4.53 -7.93
N LYS A 41 14.87 -3.41 -7.51
CA LYS A 41 15.19 -2.30 -8.43
C LYS A 41 16.29 -2.58 -9.45
N SER A 42 17.33 -3.32 -9.07
CA SER A 42 18.54 -3.49 -9.92
C SER A 42 18.66 -4.87 -10.56
N GLN A 43 17.82 -5.82 -10.17
CA GLN A 43 17.83 -7.23 -10.60
C GLN A 43 19.12 -8.02 -10.38
N ARG A 44 20.14 -7.39 -9.78
CA ARG A 44 21.40 -8.02 -9.43
C ARG A 44 21.18 -9.13 -8.41
N ARG A 45 21.59 -10.35 -8.78
CA ARG A 45 21.68 -11.51 -7.91
C ARG A 45 22.75 -11.26 -6.84
N ARG A 46 22.39 -11.46 -5.58
CA ARG A 46 23.26 -11.30 -4.41
C ARG A 46 23.02 -12.44 -3.44
N PHE A 47 24.01 -12.73 -2.60
CA PHE A 47 23.88 -13.75 -1.56
C PHE A 47 23.37 -13.09 -0.29
N PHE A 48 22.14 -13.40 0.09
CA PHE A 48 21.49 -12.87 1.28
C PHE A 48 21.68 -13.82 2.45
N VAL A 49 21.81 -13.24 3.64
CA VAL A 49 22.02 -13.95 4.90
C VAL A 49 21.13 -13.30 5.94
N LEU A 50 20.20 -14.08 6.46
CA LEU A 50 19.33 -13.71 7.54
C LEU A 50 19.92 -14.24 8.85
N ARG A 51 20.28 -13.32 9.74
CA ARG A 51 20.87 -13.64 11.04
C ARG A 51 19.84 -13.44 12.15
N ALA A 52 19.79 -14.40 13.05
CA ALA A 52 19.05 -14.33 14.30
C ALA A 52 19.77 -13.43 15.32
N PRO A 53 19.08 -12.95 16.37
CA PRO A 53 19.72 -12.29 17.48
C PRO A 53 20.78 -13.20 18.11
N SER A 54 21.99 -12.68 18.30
CA SER A 54 23.08 -13.40 18.94
C SER A 54 24.02 -12.41 19.62
N GLU A 55 25.09 -12.89 20.27
CA GLU A 55 26.16 -12.05 20.82
C GLU A 55 26.79 -11.11 19.77
N ARG A 56 26.68 -11.46 18.48
CA ARG A 56 27.15 -10.65 17.35
C ARG A 56 26.19 -9.52 16.96
N GLY A 57 25.10 -9.35 17.70
CA GLY A 57 24.14 -8.27 17.52
C GLY A 57 22.72 -8.73 17.15
N PRO A 58 21.83 -7.77 16.89
CA PRO A 58 20.40 -8.03 16.71
C PRO A 58 20.08 -8.77 15.39
N ALA A 59 18.84 -9.25 15.29
CA ALA A 59 18.31 -9.87 14.08
C ALA A 59 18.41 -8.91 12.89
N ARG A 60 19.02 -9.38 11.80
CA ARG A 60 19.31 -8.54 10.64
C ARG A 60 19.39 -9.34 9.35
N LEU A 61 19.02 -8.69 8.26
CA LEU A 61 19.19 -9.18 6.91
C LEU A 61 20.43 -8.52 6.29
N GLU A 62 21.38 -9.33 5.86
CA GLU A 62 22.62 -8.90 5.20
C GLU A 62 22.66 -9.41 3.77
N TYR A 63 23.41 -8.72 2.90
CA TYR A 63 23.77 -9.30 1.61
C TYR A 63 25.23 -9.08 1.23
N TYR A 64 25.75 -10.06 0.51
CA TYR A 64 27.11 -10.18 0.05
C TYR A 64 27.12 -10.25 -1.48
N GLU A 65 28.29 -10.00 -2.07
CA GLU A 65 28.45 -10.10 -3.52
C GLU A 65 28.24 -11.52 -4.03
N SER A 66 28.76 -12.51 -3.31
CA SER A 66 28.66 -13.93 -3.61
C SER A 66 28.76 -14.76 -2.34
N GLN A 67 28.29 -16.00 -2.41
CA GLN A 67 28.44 -16.99 -1.34
C GLN A 67 29.91 -17.26 -0.99
N LYS A 68 30.82 -17.24 -1.98
CA LYS A 68 32.26 -17.43 -1.76
C LYS A 68 32.83 -16.33 -0.87
N LYS A 69 32.47 -15.06 -1.10
CA LYS A 69 32.92 -13.94 -0.27
C LYS A 69 32.39 -14.04 1.16
N PHE A 70 31.15 -14.51 1.32
CA PHE A 70 30.59 -14.78 2.63
C PHE A 70 31.33 -15.92 3.37
N GLY A 71 31.54 -17.06 2.70
CA GLY A 71 32.19 -18.23 3.30
C GLY A 71 33.67 -18.01 3.64
N ALA A 72 34.36 -17.11 2.92
CA ALA A 72 35.75 -16.74 3.20
C ALA A 72 35.93 -15.92 4.49
N GLY A 73 34.86 -15.53 5.19
CA GLY A 73 34.90 -14.87 6.51
C GLY A 73 35.43 -13.42 6.53
N GLY A 74 36.19 -12.99 5.52
CA GLY A 74 36.83 -11.67 5.47
C GLY A 74 36.03 -10.56 4.77
N SER A 75 34.88 -10.87 4.15
CA SER A 75 34.12 -9.83 3.43
C SER A 75 33.06 -9.18 4.32
N ARG A 76 33.10 -7.84 4.42
CA ARG A 76 32.03 -7.07 5.08
C ARG A 76 30.75 -7.10 4.23
N PRO A 77 29.56 -7.23 4.83
CA PRO A 77 28.31 -7.18 4.07
C PRO A 77 28.19 -5.86 3.30
N LYS A 78 27.69 -5.91 2.06
CA LYS A 78 27.45 -4.71 1.25
C LYS A 78 26.36 -3.82 1.85
N ARG A 79 25.42 -4.42 2.58
CA ARG A 79 24.43 -3.73 3.40
C ARG A 79 23.95 -4.68 4.49
N SER A 80 23.59 -4.10 5.62
CA SER A 80 22.90 -4.76 6.71
C SER A 80 21.62 -4.00 7.02
N PHE A 81 20.51 -4.71 7.21
CA PHE A 81 19.19 -4.17 7.51
C PHE A 81 18.69 -4.79 8.82
N SER A 82 18.48 -3.98 9.85
CA SER A 82 17.99 -4.44 11.15
C SER A 82 16.51 -4.78 11.08
N LEU A 83 16.13 -6.01 11.43
CA LEU A 83 14.73 -6.43 11.44
C LEU A 83 13.93 -5.76 12.57
N ALA A 84 14.59 -5.38 13.67
CA ALA A 84 13.96 -4.63 14.75
C ALA A 84 13.43 -3.26 14.28
N SER A 85 14.13 -2.65 13.31
CA SER A 85 13.74 -1.36 12.72
C SER A 85 12.70 -1.49 11.59
N ALA A 86 12.32 -2.70 11.19
CA ALA A 86 11.32 -2.89 10.15
C ALA A 86 9.93 -2.47 10.67
N LEU A 87 9.32 -1.49 10.01
CA LEU A 87 7.94 -1.07 10.28
C LEU A 87 6.93 -2.09 9.74
N ASN A 88 7.21 -2.66 8.56
CA ASN A 88 6.38 -3.71 7.97
C ASN A 88 7.22 -4.60 7.04
N ILE A 89 6.81 -5.86 6.88
CA ILE A 89 7.36 -6.81 5.92
C ILE A 89 6.17 -7.38 5.18
N SER A 90 6.12 -7.25 3.86
CA SER A 90 4.98 -7.71 3.06
C SER A 90 5.43 -8.53 1.86
N LYS A 91 4.62 -9.53 1.49
CA LYS A 91 4.72 -10.21 0.20
C LYS A 91 4.07 -9.34 -0.87
N ARG A 92 4.71 -9.22 -2.02
CA ARG A 92 4.26 -8.39 -3.15
C ARG A 92 4.49 -9.12 -4.47
N ALA A 93 3.85 -8.60 -5.51
CA ALA A 93 4.10 -8.95 -6.89
C ALA A 93 4.06 -7.66 -7.72
N ASP A 94 4.89 -7.59 -8.75
CA ASP A 94 4.92 -6.50 -9.72
C ASP A 94 4.88 -7.10 -11.15
N ALA A 95 4.86 -6.27 -12.19
CA ALA A 95 4.77 -6.76 -13.57
C ALA A 95 6.00 -7.61 -14.01
N ARG A 96 7.12 -7.51 -13.29
CA ARG A 96 8.40 -8.16 -13.59
C ARG A 96 8.70 -9.35 -12.66
N HIS A 97 8.18 -9.33 -11.43
CA HIS A 97 8.47 -10.27 -10.35
C HIS A 97 7.19 -10.66 -9.62
N GLN A 98 6.79 -11.91 -9.79
CA GLN A 98 5.63 -12.45 -9.08
C GLN A 98 5.89 -12.71 -7.59
N HIS A 99 7.17 -12.83 -7.21
CA HIS A 99 7.58 -13.31 -5.88
C HIS A 99 8.46 -12.28 -5.15
N LEU A 100 7.89 -11.11 -4.83
CA LEU A 100 8.59 -10.05 -4.10
C LEU A 100 8.37 -10.11 -2.59
N ILE A 101 9.40 -9.70 -1.84
CA ILE A 101 9.30 -9.41 -0.42
C ILE A 101 9.82 -8.00 -0.20
N VAL A 102 8.99 -7.12 0.37
CA VAL A 102 9.34 -5.72 0.60
C VAL A 102 9.42 -5.47 2.09
N LEU A 103 10.57 -4.98 2.53
CA LEU A 103 10.81 -4.52 3.89
C LEU A 103 10.66 -3.00 3.93
N TYR A 104 9.72 -2.51 4.73
CA TYR A 104 9.50 -1.10 4.98
C TYR A 104 10.25 -0.71 6.24
N GLY A 105 11.40 -0.03 6.10
CA GLY A 105 12.10 0.62 7.20
C GLY A 105 11.66 2.08 7.40
N PRO A 106 12.15 2.75 8.45
CA PRO A 106 11.80 4.14 8.78
C PRO A 106 12.14 5.12 7.66
N ASP A 107 13.30 4.97 7.03
CA ASP A 107 13.76 5.91 6.00
C ASP A 107 13.73 5.32 4.58
N ARG A 108 13.76 3.98 4.48
CA ARG A 108 13.99 3.29 3.21
C ARG A 108 13.16 2.02 3.10
N THR A 109 12.72 1.74 1.88
CA THR A 109 12.15 0.45 1.50
C THR A 109 13.20 -0.41 0.83
N PHE A 110 13.15 -1.72 1.10
CA PHE A 110 14.08 -2.67 0.55
C PHE A 110 13.34 -3.88 -0.02
N GLY A 111 13.39 -4.01 -1.35
CA GLY A 111 12.72 -5.05 -2.10
C GLY A 111 13.63 -6.20 -2.52
N LEU A 112 13.18 -7.41 -2.26
CA LEU A 112 13.81 -8.67 -2.62
C LEU A 112 12.90 -9.40 -3.62
N ALA A 113 13.50 -9.97 -4.66
CA ALA A 113 12.82 -10.85 -5.60
C ALA A 113 13.34 -12.28 -5.40
N ALA A 114 12.44 -13.17 -5.03
CA ALA A 114 12.66 -14.60 -4.98
C ALA A 114 12.45 -15.23 -6.37
N GLU A 115 13.06 -16.39 -6.60
CA GLU A 115 12.95 -17.13 -7.86
C GLU A 115 11.74 -18.07 -7.88
N SER A 116 11.19 -18.45 -6.71
CA SER A 116 10.01 -19.30 -6.57
C SER A 116 9.08 -18.84 -5.44
N ALA A 117 7.82 -19.25 -5.50
CA ALA A 117 6.83 -19.01 -4.44
C ALA A 117 7.24 -19.65 -3.10
N GLU A 118 7.81 -20.85 -3.13
CA GLU A 118 8.33 -21.54 -1.94
C GLU A 118 9.47 -20.74 -1.30
N GLN A 119 10.42 -20.28 -2.12
CA GLN A 119 11.51 -19.44 -1.64
C GLN A 119 10.98 -18.13 -1.06
N GLN A 120 10.00 -17.49 -1.70
CA GLN A 120 9.38 -16.28 -1.18
C GLN A 120 8.76 -16.51 0.20
N GLU A 121 8.02 -17.61 0.34
CA GLU A 121 7.32 -17.96 1.56
C GLU A 121 8.29 -18.31 2.70
N ASP A 122 9.32 -19.09 2.43
CA ASP A 122 10.34 -19.45 3.43
C ASP A 122 11.11 -18.23 3.93
N TRP A 123 11.51 -17.34 3.01
CA TRP A 123 12.17 -16.08 3.37
C TRP A 123 11.23 -15.16 4.15
N TYR A 124 9.98 -15.02 3.71
CA TYR A 124 8.99 -14.19 4.39
C TYR A 124 8.72 -14.70 5.81
N ARG A 125 8.45 -15.99 5.97
CA ARG A 125 8.20 -16.64 7.27
C ARG A 125 9.37 -16.46 8.21
N ALA A 126 10.59 -16.73 7.76
CA ALA A 126 11.79 -16.57 8.57
C ALA A 126 12.02 -15.10 9.00
N MET A 127 11.76 -14.13 8.12
CA MET A 127 11.88 -12.71 8.46
C MET A 127 10.83 -12.24 9.46
N VAL A 128 9.58 -12.69 9.31
CA VAL A 128 8.48 -12.36 10.25
C VAL A 128 8.73 -13.00 11.62
N GLU A 129 9.14 -14.26 11.65
CA GLU A 129 9.50 -14.99 12.88
C GLU A 129 10.61 -14.24 13.64
N LEU A 130 11.72 -13.91 12.97
CA LEU A 130 12.82 -13.18 13.61
C LEU A 130 12.45 -11.76 14.02
N ARG A 131 11.55 -11.08 13.29
CA ARG A 131 11.05 -9.76 13.69
C ARG A 131 10.23 -9.84 14.96
N ALA A 132 9.42 -10.89 15.13
CA ALA A 132 8.66 -11.13 16.36
C ALA A 132 9.60 -11.39 17.54
N THR A 133 10.62 -12.22 17.34
CA THR A 133 11.62 -12.54 18.39
C THR A 133 12.55 -11.37 18.72
N ALA A 134 12.85 -10.50 17.76
CA ALA A 134 13.70 -9.33 17.96
C ALA A 134 13.03 -8.20 18.78
N ARG A 135 11.70 -8.27 18.98
CA ARG A 135 10.98 -7.38 19.88
C ARG A 135 10.96 -8.03 21.26
N THR A 136 11.83 -7.57 22.15
CA THR A 136 11.99 -8.09 23.50
C THR A 136 10.65 -8.13 24.26
N PRO A 137 10.24 -9.29 24.81
CA PRO A 137 9.09 -9.37 25.70
C PRO A 137 9.46 -8.72 27.03
N GLY A 138 9.07 -7.46 27.22
CA GLY A 138 9.33 -6.72 28.47
C GLY A 138 9.58 -5.22 28.30
N PHE A 139 9.93 -4.77 27.10
CA PHE A 139 10.06 -3.34 26.79
C PHE A 139 9.39 -3.03 25.45
N SER A 140 8.08 -3.22 25.39
CA SER A 140 7.26 -2.60 24.35
C SER A 140 6.50 -1.44 24.99
N PRO A 141 6.55 -0.21 24.45
CA PRO A 141 5.39 0.65 24.60
C PRO A 141 4.23 -0.14 24.01
N ARG A 142 3.31 -0.50 24.90
CA ARG A 142 2.00 -1.11 24.68
C ARG A 142 1.51 -0.88 23.23
N GLY A 143 1.49 -1.93 22.39
CA GLY A 143 0.63 -2.00 21.20
C GLY A 143 1.20 -1.64 19.82
N ALA A 144 2.32 -2.22 19.37
CA ALA A 144 2.75 -2.05 17.97
C ALA A 144 3.08 -3.36 17.24
N ALA A 145 2.17 -4.34 17.24
CA ALA A 145 1.95 -5.03 15.97
C ALA A 145 1.69 -3.94 14.92
N SER A 146 2.27 -4.03 13.70
CA SER A 146 2.01 -3.02 12.67
C SER A 146 0.50 -2.80 12.59
N PRO A 147 -0.05 -1.62 12.95
CA PRO A 147 -1.50 -1.40 12.93
C PRO A 147 -2.05 -1.47 11.50
N PHE A 148 -1.15 -1.41 10.52
CA PHE A 148 -1.43 -1.49 9.12
C PHE A 148 -1.41 -2.94 8.65
N ARG A 149 -2.53 -3.34 8.02
CA ARG A 149 -2.65 -4.59 7.27
C ARG A 149 -1.72 -4.60 6.08
N GLU A 150 -1.67 -3.48 5.37
CA GLU A 150 -0.90 -3.35 4.15
C GLU A 150 -0.23 -1.98 4.06
N VAL A 151 0.98 -1.96 3.49
CA VAL A 151 1.75 -0.74 3.25
C VAL A 151 2.25 -0.74 1.81
N TRP A 152 2.14 0.40 1.12
CA TRP A 152 2.68 0.60 -0.21
C TRP A 152 3.45 1.91 -0.28
N GLN A 153 4.56 1.91 -1.02
CA GLN A 153 5.24 3.15 -1.35
C GLN A 153 4.63 3.73 -2.64
N VAL A 154 4.10 4.94 -2.55
CA VAL A 154 3.40 5.62 -3.64
C VAL A 154 3.94 7.04 -3.83
N SER A 155 3.77 7.61 -5.01
CA SER A 155 4.13 9.01 -5.30
C SER A 155 2.88 9.83 -5.59
N LEU A 156 2.50 10.72 -4.69
CA LEU A 156 1.34 11.59 -4.88
C LEU A 156 1.63 12.65 -5.95
N ARG A 157 0.70 12.80 -6.88
CA ARG A 157 0.78 13.76 -7.98
C ARG A 157 0.12 15.09 -7.61
N PRO A 158 0.54 16.21 -8.21
CA PRO A 158 -0.10 17.53 -8.06
C PRO A 158 -1.45 17.58 -8.81
N LYS A 159 -2.41 16.73 -8.40
CA LYS A 159 -3.78 16.67 -8.95
C LYS A 159 -4.78 16.65 -7.81
N GLY A 160 -5.88 17.38 -7.96
CA GLY A 160 -6.96 17.44 -6.96
C GLY A 160 -6.42 17.83 -5.57
N LEU A 161 -6.67 16.96 -4.59
CA LEU A 161 -6.23 17.15 -3.21
C LEU A 161 -4.70 17.15 -3.07
N GLY A 162 -3.98 16.50 -3.98
CA GLY A 162 -2.51 16.52 -3.98
C GLY A 162 -1.95 17.93 -4.10
N GLN A 163 -2.52 18.75 -5.00
CA GLN A 163 -2.13 20.16 -5.14
C GLN A 163 -2.75 21.03 -4.04
N ALA A 164 -4.04 20.87 -3.77
CA ALA A 164 -4.77 21.74 -2.82
C ALA A 164 -4.26 21.63 -1.37
N ARG A 165 -3.72 20.46 -0.98
CA ARG A 165 -3.18 20.20 0.36
C ARG A 165 -1.66 20.10 0.39
N ASN A 166 -0.99 20.43 -0.71
CA ASN A 166 0.48 20.34 -0.85
C ASN A 166 1.05 18.97 -0.44
N LEU A 167 0.36 17.89 -0.84
CA LEU A 167 0.72 16.51 -0.51
C LEU A 167 1.55 15.84 -1.61
N VAL A 168 2.22 16.61 -2.45
CA VAL A 168 2.99 16.08 -3.59
C VAL A 168 4.30 15.47 -3.10
N GLY A 169 4.68 14.30 -3.63
CA GLY A 169 5.93 13.63 -3.25
C GLY A 169 5.76 12.15 -2.96
N VAL A 170 6.76 11.54 -2.33
CA VAL A 170 6.77 10.09 -2.03
C VAL A 170 6.24 9.85 -0.62
N TYR A 171 5.22 9.00 -0.52
CA TYR A 171 4.53 8.65 0.72
C TYR A 171 4.44 7.13 0.88
N ARG A 172 4.20 6.71 2.12
CA ARG A 172 3.72 5.37 2.44
C ARG A 172 2.22 5.44 2.60
N LEU A 173 1.50 4.73 1.73
CA LEU A 173 0.08 4.46 1.85
C LEU A 173 -0.09 3.26 2.77
N CYS A 174 -0.64 3.50 3.95
CA CYS A 174 -0.82 2.51 4.99
C CYS A 174 -2.32 2.23 5.15
N LEU A 175 -2.75 0.99 4.89
CA LEU A 175 -4.13 0.56 5.11
C LEU A 175 -4.24 -0.08 6.49
N ALA A 176 -5.01 0.55 7.37
CA ALA A 176 -5.43 0.01 8.66
C ALA A 176 -6.78 -0.75 8.52
N GLU A 177 -7.41 -1.06 9.64
CA GLU A 177 -8.69 -1.79 9.66
C GLU A 177 -9.87 -0.95 9.16
N SER A 178 -9.92 0.33 9.55
CA SER A 178 -11.00 1.27 9.20
C SER A 178 -10.52 2.56 8.51
N SER A 179 -9.21 2.75 8.39
CA SER A 179 -8.60 3.98 7.87
C SER A 179 -7.46 3.72 6.89
N VAL A 180 -7.19 4.73 6.07
CA VAL A 180 -6.04 4.82 5.16
C VAL A 180 -5.22 6.02 5.58
N GLU A 181 -3.94 5.80 5.85
CA GLU A 181 -3.02 6.81 6.32
C GLU A 181 -1.92 7.05 5.28
N LEU A 182 -1.55 8.32 5.09
CA LEU A 182 -0.38 8.70 4.31
C LEU A 182 0.72 9.16 5.27
N VAL A 183 1.84 8.45 5.24
CA VAL A 183 3.03 8.81 6.04
C VAL A 183 4.12 9.25 5.08
N GLN A 184 4.56 10.50 5.19
CA GLN A 184 5.66 11.02 4.38
C GLN A 184 6.96 10.30 4.73
N LEU A 185 7.81 9.96 3.73
CA LEU A 185 9.05 9.23 4.03
C LEU A 185 10.02 10.01 4.93
N SER A 186 9.93 11.34 4.96
CA SER A 186 10.75 12.22 5.80
C SER A 186 10.14 12.52 7.17
N ALA A 187 8.93 12.05 7.48
CA ALA A 187 8.22 12.35 8.72
C ALA A 187 7.80 11.07 9.46
N PRO A 188 7.86 11.05 10.80
CA PRO A 188 7.45 9.89 11.58
C PRO A 188 5.93 9.78 11.77
N ALA A 189 5.20 10.88 11.60
CA ALA A 189 3.75 10.95 11.79
C ALA A 189 2.99 10.93 10.46
N PRO A 190 1.75 10.39 10.43
CA PRO A 190 0.90 10.48 9.25
C PRO A 190 0.55 11.94 8.97
N CYS A 191 0.78 12.39 7.74
CA CYS A 191 0.37 13.74 7.30
C CYS A 191 -1.12 13.79 6.94
N LEU A 192 -1.72 12.63 6.67
CA LEU A 192 -3.14 12.51 6.36
C LEU A 192 -3.67 11.17 6.87
N VAL A 193 -4.84 11.22 7.53
CA VAL A 193 -5.62 10.04 7.95
C VAL A 193 -7.01 10.17 7.33
N LEU A 194 -7.40 9.19 6.51
CA LEU A 194 -8.69 9.12 5.84
C LEU A 194 -9.47 7.93 6.37
N GLN A 195 -10.73 8.15 6.76
CA GLN A 195 -11.62 7.05 7.13
C GLN A 195 -12.14 6.37 5.85
N LEU A 196 -12.13 5.03 5.83
CA LEU A 196 -12.63 4.25 4.67
C LEU A 196 -14.11 4.55 4.38
N LEU A 197 -14.90 4.86 5.42
CA LEU A 197 -16.30 5.26 5.28
C LEU A 197 -16.51 6.59 4.54
N CYS A 198 -15.49 7.46 4.51
CA CYS A 198 -15.56 8.74 3.81
C CYS A 198 -15.15 8.63 2.33
N VAL A 199 -14.64 7.48 1.90
CA VAL A 199 -14.25 7.23 0.51
C VAL A 199 -15.51 6.97 -0.32
N ARG A 200 -15.67 7.74 -1.41
CA ARG A 200 -16.82 7.61 -2.32
C ARG A 200 -16.54 6.61 -3.44
N ARG A 201 -15.33 6.68 -4.00
CA ARG A 201 -14.85 5.78 -5.04
C ARG A 201 -13.33 5.65 -4.96
N CYS A 202 -12.84 4.52 -5.40
CA CYS A 202 -11.44 4.27 -5.66
C CYS A 202 -11.32 3.56 -7.01
N GLY A 203 -10.17 3.66 -7.64
CA GLY A 203 -9.91 2.98 -8.89
C GLY A 203 -8.46 3.07 -9.29
N HIS A 204 -8.14 2.50 -10.44
CA HIS A 204 -6.81 2.58 -11.02
C HIS A 204 -6.89 2.85 -12.51
N SER A 205 -5.85 3.45 -13.04
CA SER A 205 -5.66 3.75 -14.46
C SER A 205 -4.17 3.67 -14.74
N GLU A 206 -3.76 2.78 -15.64
CA GLU A 206 -2.33 2.49 -15.88
C GLU A 206 -1.57 2.21 -14.58
N ASN A 207 -0.49 2.94 -14.30
CA ASN A 207 0.27 2.89 -13.06
C ASN A 207 -0.18 3.95 -12.04
N TYR A 208 -1.40 4.43 -12.13
CA TYR A 208 -2.01 5.34 -11.17
C TYR A 208 -3.13 4.67 -10.40
N PHE A 209 -3.17 4.90 -9.10
CA PHE A 209 -4.30 4.63 -8.22
C PHE A 209 -4.93 5.97 -7.82
N PHE A 210 -6.25 6.06 -7.84
CA PHE A 210 -6.97 7.25 -7.40
C PHE A 210 -7.98 6.92 -6.29
N LEU A 211 -8.15 7.87 -5.39
CA LEU A 211 -9.04 7.77 -4.23
C LEU A 211 -9.84 9.07 -4.09
N GLU A 212 -11.15 9.00 -4.33
CA GLU A 212 -12.07 10.12 -4.13
C GLU A 212 -12.71 10.04 -2.74
N VAL A 213 -12.58 11.12 -1.99
CA VAL A 213 -13.17 11.28 -0.67
C VAL A 213 -14.31 12.30 -0.69
N GLY A 214 -15.31 12.06 0.17
CA GLY A 214 -16.47 12.92 0.32
C GLY A 214 -16.24 14.08 1.28
N ARG A 215 -17.29 14.90 1.44
CA ARG A 215 -17.29 16.08 2.33
C ARG A 215 -17.04 15.74 3.80
N SER A 216 -17.35 14.51 4.22
CA SER A 216 -17.16 14.01 5.58
C SER A 216 -15.69 13.72 5.91
N ALA A 217 -14.81 13.66 4.91
CA ALA A 217 -13.38 13.51 5.15
C ALA A 217 -12.79 14.79 5.75
N ALA A 218 -11.83 14.65 6.67
CA ALA A 218 -11.14 15.78 7.29
C ALA A 218 -10.44 16.70 6.26
N THR A 219 -10.09 16.17 5.08
CA THR A 219 -9.51 16.95 3.97
C THR A 219 -10.51 17.80 3.21
N GLY A 220 -11.80 17.61 3.44
CA GLY A 220 -12.85 18.03 2.52
C GLY A 220 -12.96 17.10 1.29
N PRO A 221 -13.91 17.39 0.40
CA PRO A 221 -14.14 16.58 -0.80
C PRO A 221 -13.00 16.74 -1.80
N GLY A 222 -12.69 15.67 -2.52
CA GLY A 222 -11.75 15.71 -3.63
C GLY A 222 -11.09 14.37 -3.88
N GLU A 223 -10.14 14.34 -4.81
CA GLU A 223 -9.45 13.13 -5.24
C GLU A 223 -7.95 13.20 -5.02
N LEU A 224 -7.37 12.07 -4.62
CA LEU A 224 -5.93 11.86 -4.52
C LEU A 224 -5.47 10.96 -5.65
N TRP A 225 -4.48 11.41 -6.41
CA TRP A 225 -3.84 10.64 -7.47
C TRP A 225 -2.45 10.19 -7.02
N MET A 226 -2.23 8.88 -7.04
CA MET A 226 -1.02 8.24 -6.55
C MET A 226 -0.40 7.41 -7.67
N GLN A 227 0.84 7.71 -8.02
CA GLN A 227 1.62 6.93 -8.97
C GLN A 227 2.33 5.78 -8.26
N VAL A 228 2.27 4.61 -8.86
CA VAL A 228 2.92 3.38 -8.39
C VAL A 228 3.88 2.83 -9.45
N GLU A 229 4.54 1.72 -9.14
CA GLU A 229 5.55 1.13 -10.02
C GLU A 229 4.96 0.63 -11.34
N ASP A 230 3.82 -0.05 -11.28
CA ASP A 230 3.14 -0.59 -12.47
C ASP A 230 1.63 -0.82 -12.24
N LEU A 231 0.95 -1.25 -13.31
CA LEU A 231 -0.48 -1.56 -13.32
C LEU A 231 -0.87 -2.71 -12.38
N VAL A 232 -0.01 -3.72 -12.21
CA VAL A 232 -0.31 -4.87 -11.34
C VAL A 232 -0.38 -4.40 -9.90
N VAL A 233 0.55 -3.55 -9.48
CA VAL A 233 0.54 -2.91 -8.17
C VAL A 233 -0.67 -1.98 -8.03
N ALA A 234 -1.00 -1.18 -9.05
CA ALA A 234 -2.14 -0.27 -9.01
C ALA A 234 -3.47 -1.02 -8.83
N ARG A 235 -3.67 -2.09 -9.61
CA ARG A 235 -4.82 -2.99 -9.50
C ARG A 235 -4.89 -3.65 -8.12
N HIS A 236 -3.77 -4.16 -7.63
CA HIS A 236 -3.72 -4.80 -6.32
C HIS A 236 -4.09 -3.85 -5.17
N ILE A 237 -3.60 -2.60 -5.20
CA ILE A 237 -3.99 -1.57 -4.21
C ILE A 237 -5.50 -1.31 -4.29
N HIS A 238 -6.03 -1.14 -5.50
CA HIS A 238 -7.45 -0.91 -5.72
C HIS A 238 -8.31 -2.05 -5.15
N GLU A 239 -8.02 -3.30 -5.51
CA GLU A 239 -8.76 -4.47 -5.03
C GLU A 239 -8.70 -4.60 -3.51
N THR A 240 -7.53 -4.37 -2.92
CA THR A 240 -7.31 -4.49 -1.47
C THR A 240 -8.08 -3.43 -0.69
N ILE A 241 -8.05 -2.18 -1.13
CA ILE A 241 -8.79 -1.08 -0.48
C ILE A 241 -10.29 -1.26 -0.67
N LEU A 242 -10.73 -1.65 -1.88
CA LEU A 242 -12.14 -1.90 -2.16
C LEU A 242 -12.70 -3.02 -1.27
N GLU A 243 -11.93 -4.11 -1.10
CA GLU A 243 -12.29 -5.20 -0.20
C GLU A 243 -12.37 -4.75 1.27
N ALA A 244 -11.43 -3.92 1.73
CA ALA A 244 -11.49 -3.36 3.08
C ALA A 244 -12.74 -2.47 3.28
N MET A 245 -13.09 -1.65 2.29
CA MET A 245 -14.32 -0.84 2.32
C MET A 245 -15.58 -1.72 2.40
N LYS A 246 -15.64 -2.81 1.61
CA LYS A 246 -16.76 -3.74 1.62
C LYS A 246 -16.94 -4.39 2.99
N ARG A 247 -15.86 -4.94 3.56
CA ARG A 247 -15.87 -5.55 4.91
C ARG A 247 -16.38 -4.58 5.97
N LEU A 248 -15.90 -3.33 5.94
CA LEU A 248 -16.33 -2.31 6.89
C LEU A 248 -17.82 -1.96 6.73
N SER A 249 -18.31 -1.93 5.49
CA SER A 249 -19.72 -1.67 5.20
C SER A 249 -20.63 -2.81 5.68
N GLU A 250 -20.20 -4.07 5.55
CA GLU A 250 -20.92 -5.25 6.04
C GLU A 250 -20.98 -5.26 7.57
N GLU A 251 -19.87 -4.97 8.24
CA GLU A 251 -19.82 -4.85 9.70
C GLU A 251 -20.80 -3.78 10.21
N CYS A 252 -20.86 -2.61 9.55
CA CYS A 252 -21.81 -1.55 9.89
C CYS A 252 -23.27 -1.99 9.70
N ARG A 253 -23.57 -2.81 8.68
CA ARG A 253 -24.93 -3.35 8.47
C ARG A 253 -25.31 -4.37 9.56
N VAL A 254 -24.38 -5.21 9.97
CA VAL A 254 -24.61 -6.22 11.03
C VAL A 254 -24.77 -5.55 12.40
N ARG A 255 -23.90 -4.59 12.76
CA ARG A 255 -24.07 -3.77 13.98
C ARG A 255 -25.34 -2.92 13.95
N GLY A 256 -25.68 -2.35 12.79
CA GLY A 256 -26.90 -1.58 12.58
C GLY A 256 -28.19 -2.39 12.73
N ARG A 257 -28.12 -3.73 12.61
CA ARG A 257 -29.26 -4.62 12.88
C ARG A 257 -29.51 -4.85 14.38
N GLY A 258 -28.54 -4.57 15.24
CA GLY A 258 -28.63 -4.73 16.71
C GLY A 258 -29.03 -3.47 17.48
N GLN A 259 -29.07 -2.31 16.83
CA GLN A 259 -29.55 -1.04 17.38
C GLN A 259 -30.52 -0.36 16.41
N ALA A 260 -31.54 -1.09 15.97
CA ALA A 260 -32.79 -0.43 15.62
C ALA A 260 -33.43 -0.04 16.95
N SER A 261 -33.23 1.22 17.33
CA SER A 261 -34.08 1.97 18.27
C SER A 261 -35.52 1.48 18.15
N ALA A 262 -36.11 1.12 19.29
CA ALA A 262 -37.54 0.83 19.40
C ALA A 262 -38.33 1.85 18.56
N PRO A 263 -39.32 1.43 17.77
CA PRO A 263 -40.13 2.37 17.03
C PRO A 263 -40.75 3.33 18.04
N ILE A 264 -40.47 4.62 17.89
CA ILE A 264 -41.15 5.69 18.61
C ILE A 264 -42.63 5.45 18.38
N SER A 265 -43.31 4.94 19.40
CA SER A 265 -44.74 4.72 19.39
C SER A 265 -45.37 6.10 19.40
N VAL A 266 -45.69 6.62 18.22
CA VAL A 266 -46.51 7.82 18.09
C VAL A 266 -47.85 7.48 18.75
N PRO A 267 -48.28 8.16 19.83
CA PRO A 267 -49.57 7.87 20.40
C PRO A 267 -50.63 8.30 19.37
N ALA A 268 -51.51 7.35 19.02
CA ALA A 268 -52.61 7.59 18.11
C ALA A 268 -53.46 8.75 18.62
N ARG A 269 -53.60 9.78 17.79
CA ARG A 269 -54.48 10.93 18.02
C ARG A 269 -55.91 10.41 18.13
N ALA A 270 -56.49 10.46 19.34
CA ALA A 270 -57.87 10.08 19.58
C ALA A 270 -58.81 11.00 18.78
N MET A 271 -59.66 10.40 17.94
CA MET A 271 -60.75 11.07 17.25
C MET A 271 -61.91 11.30 18.24
N PRO A 272 -62.46 12.51 18.39
CA PRO A 272 -63.67 12.70 19.18
C PRO A 272 -64.88 12.17 18.42
N ARG A 273 -65.72 11.41 19.14
CA ARG A 273 -67.02 10.89 18.69
C ARG A 273 -68.03 12.04 18.56
N PRO A 274 -68.94 12.06 17.57
CA PRO A 274 -69.94 13.13 17.46
C PRO A 274 -71.10 12.89 18.45
N THR A 275 -71.42 13.90 19.25
CA THR A 275 -72.67 13.97 20.04
C THR A 275 -73.75 14.70 19.23
N PRO A 276 -75.03 14.26 19.32
CA PRO A 276 -76.10 14.80 18.49
C PRO A 276 -76.62 16.16 18.96
N PHE A 277 -77.15 16.89 17.98
CA PHE A 277 -77.72 18.23 18.02
C PHE A 277 -78.92 18.40 18.97
N SER A 278 -79.08 19.62 19.50
CA SER A 278 -80.37 20.26 19.79
C SER A 278 -80.25 21.79 19.78
N PRO A 279 -81.35 22.56 19.53
CA PRO A 279 -81.30 23.72 18.63
C PRO A 279 -81.56 25.11 19.26
N LYS A 280 -81.04 26.12 18.55
CA LYS A 280 -81.46 27.55 18.37
C LYS A 280 -81.51 28.53 19.57
N ALA A 281 -80.79 29.66 19.40
CA ALA A 281 -81.38 31.01 19.31
C ALA A 281 -80.40 32.00 18.62
N PRO A 282 -80.88 33.06 17.92
CA PRO A 282 -80.10 33.87 16.99
C PRO A 282 -79.66 35.23 17.57
N GLY A 283 -78.55 35.76 17.04
CA GLY A 283 -78.29 37.21 17.00
C GLY A 283 -76.96 37.66 17.59
N SER A 284 -75.96 37.90 16.74
CA SER A 284 -75.00 39.03 16.82
C SER A 284 -73.95 38.96 15.69
N PRO A 285 -73.43 40.11 15.20
CA PRO A 285 -72.66 40.22 13.95
C PRO A 285 -71.15 39.90 14.10
N PRO A 286 -70.41 39.68 12.99
CA PRO A 286 -69.06 39.15 13.04
C PRO A 286 -67.98 40.21 13.34
N PRO A 287 -66.94 39.91 14.13
CA PRO A 287 -65.74 40.72 14.18
C PRO A 287 -64.69 40.24 13.15
N ARG A 288 -64.02 41.24 12.58
CA ARG A 288 -62.93 41.16 11.60
C ARG A 288 -61.67 40.51 12.19
N SER A 289 -60.99 39.74 11.36
CA SER A 289 -59.70 39.10 11.65
C SER A 289 -58.58 40.13 11.90
N PRO A 290 -57.73 39.95 12.92
CA PRO A 290 -56.43 40.59 12.98
C PRO A 290 -55.35 39.69 12.35
N ALA A 291 -54.58 40.25 11.42
CA ALA A 291 -53.38 39.65 10.87
C ALA A 291 -52.28 39.62 11.96
N CYS A 292 -51.76 38.43 12.24
CA CYS A 292 -50.67 38.24 13.19
C CYS A 292 -49.32 38.51 12.52
N GLN A 293 -48.59 39.45 13.09
CA GLN A 293 -47.22 39.83 12.74
C GLN A 293 -46.26 38.73 13.20
N SER A 294 -45.30 38.33 12.36
CA SER A 294 -44.10 37.63 12.82
C SER A 294 -42.87 38.48 12.52
N SER A 295 -42.21 38.81 13.63
CA SER A 295 -40.99 39.56 13.82
C SER A 295 -39.75 38.85 13.27
N VAL A 296 -38.95 39.55 12.48
CA VAL A 296 -37.58 39.19 12.11
C VAL A 296 -36.62 40.08 12.92
N PRO A 297 -35.61 39.55 13.63
CA PRO A 297 -34.56 40.38 14.21
C PRO A 297 -33.46 40.66 13.16
N PRO A 298 -32.92 41.91 13.07
CA PRO A 298 -31.86 42.27 12.15
C PRO A 298 -30.48 42.25 12.82
N LEU A 299 -29.41 41.97 12.07
CA LEU A 299 -28.03 42.34 12.40
C LEU A 299 -27.17 42.43 11.10
N PRO A 300 -26.04 43.15 11.08
CA PRO A 300 -25.81 44.25 10.14
C PRO A 300 -24.72 43.99 9.08
N ALA A 301 -24.71 44.88 8.09
CA ALA A 301 -23.81 44.91 6.94
C ALA A 301 -22.42 45.49 7.25
N VAL A 302 -21.38 44.85 6.70
CA VAL A 302 -20.10 45.42 6.22
C VAL A 302 -19.53 44.35 5.26
N GLY A 303 -19.04 44.57 4.06
CA GLY A 303 -18.73 45.74 3.26
C GLY A 303 -17.80 45.27 2.13
N SER A 304 -17.79 46.04 1.04
CA SER A 304 -16.81 46.02 -0.06
C SER A 304 -16.91 44.94 -1.14
N ALA A 305 -17.54 45.37 -2.24
CA ALA A 305 -17.25 44.94 -3.59
C ALA A 305 -15.78 45.24 -3.97
N VAL A 306 -15.17 44.34 -4.75
CA VAL A 306 -14.13 44.69 -5.73
C VAL A 306 -14.45 43.92 -7.01
N SER A 307 -14.50 44.69 -8.10
CA SER A 307 -14.88 44.33 -9.46
C SER A 307 -14.13 43.14 -10.05
N LEU A 308 -14.89 42.31 -10.76
CA LEU A 308 -14.41 41.49 -11.87
C LEU A 308 -14.09 42.42 -13.04
N GLN A 309 -12.84 42.42 -13.49
CA GLN A 309 -12.49 42.86 -14.84
C GLN A 309 -12.15 41.64 -15.69
N LEU A 310 -12.95 41.48 -16.75
CA LEU A 310 -12.65 40.67 -17.91
C LEU A 310 -11.27 41.00 -18.45
N GLY A 311 -10.51 39.96 -18.80
CA GLY A 311 -9.32 40.03 -19.63
C GLY A 311 -9.32 38.84 -20.57
N GLU A 312 -9.98 38.98 -21.70
CA GLU A 312 -9.76 38.18 -22.90
C GLU A 312 -8.31 38.34 -23.36
N THR A 313 -7.57 37.24 -23.53
CA THR A 313 -6.51 37.18 -24.55
C THR A 313 -6.45 35.77 -25.14
N ALA A 314 -6.77 35.73 -26.41
CA ALA A 314 -6.72 34.60 -27.31
C ALA A 314 -5.29 34.13 -27.62
N ASP A 315 -5.21 32.82 -27.88
CA ASP A 315 -4.44 32.17 -28.95
C ASP A 315 -3.10 32.77 -29.40
N ARG A 316 -2.00 32.13 -29.00
CA ARG A 316 -0.83 31.97 -29.89
C ARG A 316 0.09 30.82 -29.48
N TRP A 317 -0.29 29.58 -29.83
CA TRP A 317 0.68 28.48 -29.90
C TRP A 317 1.46 28.57 -31.20
N GLY A 318 2.74 28.92 -31.08
CA GLY A 318 3.71 28.89 -32.16
C GLY A 318 3.89 27.48 -32.70
N ARG A 319 3.43 27.24 -33.92
CA ARG A 319 3.90 26.16 -34.78
C ARG A 319 5.17 26.66 -35.49
N GLY A 320 6.31 26.08 -35.12
CA GLY A 320 7.58 26.30 -35.80
C GLY A 320 8.27 24.98 -36.11
N VAL A 321 8.15 24.57 -37.38
CA VAL A 321 9.22 23.98 -38.22
C VAL A 321 9.79 22.61 -37.81
N GLN A 322 9.54 21.58 -38.64
CA GLN A 322 10.58 21.00 -39.52
C GLN A 322 10.01 19.84 -40.37
N GLN A 323 10.05 19.97 -41.70
CA GLN A 323 10.24 18.81 -42.57
C GLN A 323 11.02 19.19 -43.83
N ALA A 324 11.96 18.30 -44.14
CA ALA A 324 12.54 17.94 -45.43
C ALA A 324 13.51 18.92 -46.13
N GLY A 325 14.70 18.38 -46.43
CA GLY A 325 15.47 18.80 -47.60
C GLY A 325 16.95 18.45 -47.53
N GLY A 326 17.36 17.40 -48.26
CA GLY A 326 18.63 17.46 -49.02
C GLY A 326 19.83 16.66 -48.52
N SER A 327 19.98 15.47 -49.12
CA SER A 327 21.14 15.07 -49.94
C SER A 327 22.57 15.17 -49.37
N GLY A 328 23.30 14.04 -49.44
CA GLY A 328 24.71 14.07 -49.87
C GLY A 328 25.68 13.13 -49.15
N ALA A 329 26.28 12.25 -49.94
CA ALA A 329 27.63 11.65 -49.82
C ALA A 329 27.89 10.53 -48.79
N GLY A 330 27.96 9.29 -49.33
CA GLY A 330 29.24 8.58 -49.55
C GLY A 330 29.95 7.93 -48.34
N PRO A 331 30.31 6.63 -48.42
CA PRO A 331 30.97 5.91 -47.33
C PRO A 331 32.50 6.02 -47.40
N ALA A 332 33.16 6.07 -46.24
CA ALA A 332 34.60 5.84 -46.11
C ALA A 332 34.86 4.82 -45.01
N SER A 333 35.19 3.61 -45.46
CA SER A 333 35.97 2.62 -44.73
C SER A 333 37.36 3.16 -44.42
N GLU A 334 37.87 2.98 -43.19
CA GLU A 334 39.20 2.41 -42.96
C GLU A 334 39.54 2.19 -41.47
N ARG A 335 40.07 0.98 -41.22
CA ARG A 335 41.18 0.59 -40.33
C ARG A 335 41.16 0.88 -38.82
N SER A 336 40.94 -0.23 -38.11
CA SER A 336 41.83 -0.79 -37.10
C SER A 336 43.23 -0.17 -36.92
N VAL A 337 43.56 0.27 -35.70
CA VAL A 337 44.87 0.07 -35.05
C VAL A 337 44.65 -0.13 -33.54
N GLY A 338 45.31 -1.15 -32.99
CA GLY A 338 45.25 -1.57 -31.59
C GLY A 338 46.05 -0.68 -30.62
N PRO A 339 46.22 -1.14 -29.36
CA PRO A 339 46.59 -0.32 -28.21
C PRO A 339 48.10 -0.34 -27.91
N ALA A 340 48.59 0.66 -27.17
CA ALA A 340 49.84 0.58 -26.43
C ALA A 340 49.93 1.65 -25.31
N PRO A 341 50.80 1.43 -24.29
CA PRO A 341 50.54 1.75 -22.88
C PRO A 341 51.44 2.83 -22.31
N TRP A 342 51.06 3.44 -21.18
CA TRP A 342 51.91 3.81 -20.03
C TRP A 342 51.07 3.67 -18.75
#